data_AF-A0A956U4Q7-F1
#
_entry.id   AF-A0A956U4Q7-F1
#
_cell.length_a   1.000
_cell.length_b   1.000
_cell.length_c   1.000
_cell.angle_alpha   90.00
_cell.angle_beta   90.00
_cell.angle_gamma   90.00
#
_symmetry.space_group_name_H-M   'P 1'
#
loop_
_entity.id
_entity.type
_entity.pdbx_description
1 polymer ?
#
loop_
_entity_poly.entity_id
_entity_poly.type
_entity_poly.pdbx_seq_one_letter_code
_entity_poly.pdbx_strand_id
1 'polypeptide(L)'
;MNYHIGVMYDDYFVLGWPQPSGKIAILCRSKGTNPGPAYCWTKREAIQLRTRLANDRRGESNPSARRIIQQLLVYRYRTKQPLSWRPGDLWVYADPMILDPQEVRHYA
;
A
#
# COMPACT_ATOMS: atom_id res chain seq x y z
N MET A 1 -5.06 31.81 -24.84
CA MET A 1 -5.78 30.58 -24.41
C MET A 1 -4.82 29.77 -23.56
N ASN A 2 -4.94 29.87 -22.24
CA ASN A 2 -4.09 29.14 -21.30
C ASN A 2 -4.57 27.69 -21.25
N TYR A 3 -3.79 26.80 -21.85
CA TYR A 3 -3.92 25.37 -21.58
C TYR A 3 -3.41 25.16 -20.16
N HIS A 4 -4.33 25.02 -19.21
CA HIS A 4 -4.02 24.38 -17.94
C HIS A 4 -3.53 22.97 -18.26
N ILE A 5 -2.21 22.78 -18.29
CA ILE A 5 -1.60 21.47 -18.24
C ILE A 5 -2.01 20.91 -16.88
N GLY A 6 -3.12 20.16 -16.88
CA GLY A 6 -3.48 19.30 -15.77
C GLY A 6 -2.31 18.37 -15.55
N VAL A 7 -1.50 18.67 -14.55
CA VAL A 7 -0.44 17.78 -14.08
C VAL A 7 -1.16 16.50 -13.70
N MET A 8 -1.11 15.50 -14.59
CA MET A 8 -1.54 14.14 -14.29
C MET A 8 -0.65 13.66 -13.15
N TYR A 9 -1.15 13.79 -11.92
CA TYR A 9 -0.60 13.07 -10.79
C TYR A 9 -0.93 11.61 -11.05
N ASP A 10 0.08 10.79 -11.38
CA ASP A 10 -0.06 9.34 -11.23
C ASP A 10 -0.14 9.05 -9.73
N ASP A 11 -1.32 9.27 -9.18
CA ASP A 11 -1.64 9.02 -7.78
C ASP A 11 -1.69 7.52 -7.55
N TYR A 12 -0.57 6.94 -7.13
CA TYR A 12 -0.53 5.55 -6.74
C TYR A 12 -1.16 5.35 -5.35
N PHE A 13 -1.73 4.17 -5.15
CA PHE A 13 -2.24 3.71 -3.87
C PHE A 13 -1.38 2.56 -3.37
N VAL A 14 -1.20 2.47 -2.05
CA VAL A 14 -0.43 1.41 -1.40
C VAL A 14 -1.17 0.89 -0.19
N LEU A 15 -0.84 -0.34 0.21
CA LEU A 15 -1.26 -0.91 1.49
C LEU A 15 -0.18 -0.66 2.54
N GLY A 16 -0.56 -0.06 3.66
CA GLY A 16 0.35 0.30 4.73
C GLY A 16 -0.15 -0.11 6.11
N TRP A 17 0.78 -0.36 7.02
CA TRP A 17 0.52 -0.60 8.43
C TRP A 17 1.29 0.42 9.29
N PRO A 18 0.60 1.28 10.08
CA PRO A 18 1.25 2.19 11.01
C PRO A 18 2.13 1.44 12.02
N GLN A 19 3.33 1.95 12.28
CA GLN A 19 4.27 1.37 13.24
C GLN A 19 4.44 2.28 14.47
N PRO A 20 4.76 1.72 15.66
CA PRO A 20 5.07 2.50 16.85
C PRO A 20 6.24 3.49 16.66
N SER A 21 7.12 3.24 15.70
CA SER A 21 8.21 4.13 15.33
C SER A 21 7.76 5.43 14.64
N GLY A 22 6.47 5.58 14.34
CA GLY A 22 5.92 6.72 13.58
C GLY A 22 6.06 6.57 12.07
N LYS A 23 6.68 5.49 11.57
CA LYS A 23 6.74 5.15 10.14
C LYS A 23 5.54 4.31 9.72
N ILE A 24 5.26 4.27 8.43
CA ILE A 24 4.28 3.36 7.83
C ILE A 24 5.02 2.24 7.11
N ALA A 25 4.75 0.99 7.48
CA ALA A 25 5.27 -0.18 6.78
C ALA A 25 4.39 -0.47 5.55
N ILE A 26 4.94 -0.25 4.35
CA ILE A 26 4.28 -0.46 3.07
C ILE A 26 4.52 -1.89 2.59
N LEU A 27 3.45 -2.57 2.21
CA LEU A 27 3.48 -3.94 1.73
C LEU A 27 4.24 -4.04 0.39
N CYS A 28 5.13 -5.03 0.29
CA CYS A 28 5.87 -5.34 -0.93
C CYS A 28 5.48 -6.69 -1.53
N ARG A 29 5.58 -6.76 -2.85
CA ARG A 29 5.63 -7.99 -3.64
C ARG A 29 7.06 -8.51 -3.56
N SER A 30 7.29 -9.52 -2.73
CA SER A 30 8.63 -10.10 -2.54
C SER A 30 9.05 -11.07 -3.65
N LYS A 31 8.11 -11.53 -4.49
CA LYS A 31 8.34 -12.48 -5.60
C LYS A 31 7.45 -12.13 -6.80
N GLY A 32 7.80 -12.65 -7.99
CA GLY A 32 7.05 -12.50 -9.24
C GLY A 32 7.72 -11.57 -10.25
N THR A 33 6.99 -11.20 -11.30
CA THR A 33 7.49 -10.37 -12.42
C THR A 33 7.65 -8.89 -12.06
N ASN A 34 6.99 -8.41 -11.01
CA ASN A 34 7.03 -7.02 -10.55
C ASN A 34 7.29 -6.93 -9.04
N PRO A 35 8.52 -7.21 -8.58
CA PRO A 35 8.89 -7.08 -7.17
C PRO A 35 8.91 -5.62 -6.70
N GLY A 36 8.84 -5.41 -5.38
CA GLY A 36 8.86 -4.09 -4.74
C GLY A 36 7.50 -3.66 -4.18
N PRO A 37 7.31 -2.38 -3.81
CA PRO A 37 6.06 -1.91 -3.21
C PRO A 37 4.84 -2.28 -4.06
N ALA A 38 3.78 -2.72 -3.39
CA ALA A 38 2.54 -3.12 -4.02
C ALA A 38 1.72 -1.89 -4.44
N TYR A 39 2.24 -1.15 -5.42
CA TYR A 39 1.55 -0.01 -6.01
C TYR A 39 0.29 -0.47 -6.76
N CYS A 40 -0.80 0.24 -6.52
CA CYS A 40 -2.07 0.14 -7.22
C CYS A 40 -2.34 1.47 -7.93
N TRP A 41 -2.91 1.42 -9.13
CA TRP A 41 -3.25 2.64 -9.88
C TRP A 41 -4.52 3.29 -9.36
N THR A 42 -5.41 2.51 -8.73
CA THR A 42 -6.68 3.04 -8.21
C THR A 42 -6.91 2.63 -6.76
N LYS A 43 -7.65 3.46 -6.02
CA LYS A 43 -8.15 3.13 -4.68
C LYS A 43 -8.92 1.80 -4.67
N ARG A 44 -9.69 1.54 -5.73
CA ARG A 44 -10.47 0.30 -5.87
C ARG A 44 -9.57 -0.93 -5.95
N GLU A 45 -8.49 -0.87 -6.73
CA GLU A 45 -7.51 -1.95 -6.80
C GLU A 45 -6.84 -2.21 -5.44
N ALA A 46 -6.45 -1.15 -4.72
CA ALA A 46 -5.87 -1.29 -3.39
C ALA A 46 -6.84 -1.96 -2.41
N ILE A 47 -8.12 -1.56 -2.41
CA ILE A 47 -9.16 -2.20 -1.59
C ILE A 47 -9.34 -3.67 -1.98
N GLN A 48 -9.41 -3.98 -3.27
CA GLN A 48 -9.54 -5.36 -3.75
C GLN A 48 -8.33 -6.21 -3.36
N LEU A 49 -7.11 -5.68 -3.47
CA LEU A 49 -5.90 -6.33 -3.04
C LEU A 49 -5.93 -6.62 -1.53
N ARG A 50 -6.30 -5.63 -0.71
CA ARG A 50 -6.46 -5.80 0.74
C ARG A 50 -7.45 -6.92 1.06
N THR A 51 -8.62 -6.90 0.44
CA THR A 51 -9.66 -7.92 0.67
C THR A 51 -9.18 -9.30 0.24
N ARG A 52 -8.48 -9.42 -0.90
CA ARG A 52 -7.90 -10.70 -1.34
C ARG A 52 -6.88 -11.23 -0.33
N LEU A 53 -5.97 -10.38 0.14
CA LEU A 53 -4.95 -10.77 1.12
C LEU A 53 -5.57 -11.17 2.47
N ALA A 54 -6.58 -10.44 2.94
CA ALA A 54 -7.26 -10.75 4.19
C ALA A 54 -8.01 -12.10 4.17
N ASN A 55 -8.36 -12.59 2.98
CA ASN A 55 -9.05 -13.86 2.75
C ASN A 55 -8.13 -14.93 2.14
N ASP A 56 -6.82 -14.69 2.04
CA ASP A 56 -5.87 -15.64 1.48
C ASP A 56 -5.67 -16.82 2.46
N ARG A 57 -6.07 -18.03 2.04
CA ARG A 57 -5.97 -19.25 2.85
C ARG A 57 -4.53 -19.57 3.26
N ARG A 58 -3.53 -19.12 2.50
CA ARG A 58 -2.11 -19.30 2.89
C ARG A 58 -1.81 -18.62 4.23
N GLY A 59 -2.51 -17.53 4.55
CA GLY A 59 -2.42 -16.84 5.83
C GLY A 59 -2.97 -17.63 7.02
N GLU A 60 -3.71 -18.73 6.82
CA GLU A 60 -4.19 -19.60 7.90
C GLU A 60 -3.03 -20.29 8.63
N SER A 61 -1.92 -20.54 7.93
CA SER A 61 -0.71 -21.14 8.51
C SER A 61 0.09 -20.19 9.42
N ASN A 62 -0.19 -18.88 9.38
CA ASN A 62 0.51 -17.87 10.19
C ASN A 62 -0.47 -16.82 10.75
N PRO A 63 -1.02 -17.05 11.96
CA PRO A 63 -2.01 -16.17 12.58
C PRO A 63 -1.52 -14.72 12.78
N SER A 64 -0.24 -14.54 13.09
CA SER A 64 0.36 -13.22 13.29
C SER A 64 0.41 -12.42 11.98
N ALA A 65 0.85 -13.06 10.88
CA ALA A 65 0.85 -12.43 9.57
C ALA A 65 -0.57 -12.06 9.11
N ARG A 66 -1.54 -12.95 9.36
CA ARG A 66 -2.95 -12.70 9.06
C ARG A 66 -3.48 -11.48 9.81
N ARG A 67 -3.15 -11.33 11.11
CA ARG A 67 -3.55 -10.17 11.91
C ARG A 67 -3.02 -8.86 11.33
N ILE A 68 -1.75 -8.83 10.91
CA ILE A 68 -1.14 -7.65 10.28
C ILE A 68 -1.84 -7.32 8.95
N ILE A 69 -2.07 -8.33 8.10
CA ILE A 69 -2.74 -8.15 6.80
C ILE A 69 -4.15 -7.58 6.96
N GLN A 70 -4.91 -8.05 7.96
CA GLN A 70 -6.26 -7.56 8.24
C GLN A 70 -6.28 -6.10 8.71
N GLN A 71 -5.17 -5.60 9.27
CA GLN A 71 -5.03 -4.23 9.74
C GLN A 71 -4.48 -3.27 8.68
N LEU A 72 -4.21 -3.74 7.46
CA LEU A 72 -3.70 -2.90 6.39
C LEU A 72 -4.70 -1.78 6.02
N LEU A 73 -4.16 -0.57 5.94
CA LEU A 73 -4.89 0.61 5.50
C LEU A 73 -4.47 0.97 4.07
N VAL A 74 -5.38 1.62 3.34
CA VAL A 74 -5.08 2.15 2.01
C VAL A 74 -4.54 3.56 2.18
N TYR A 75 -3.41 3.85 1.55
CA TYR A 75 -2.83 5.19 1.48
C TYR A 75 -2.69 5.61 0.03
N ARG A 76 -2.90 6.89 -0.24
CA ARG A 76 -2.48 7.53 -1.49
C ARG A 76 -1.04 8.01 -1.32
N TYR A 77 -0.18 7.65 -2.26
CA TYR A 77 1.23 8.00 -2.29
C TYR A 77 1.40 9.36 -2.99
N ARG A 78 1.90 10.36 -2.27
CA ARG A 78 1.90 11.76 -2.72
C ARG A 78 3.20 12.23 -3.38
N THR A 79 4.21 11.35 -3.51
CA THR A 79 5.53 11.71 -4.04
C THR A 79 5.88 10.91 -5.29
N LYS A 80 6.72 11.50 -6.15
CA LYS A 80 7.33 10.84 -7.31
C LYS A 80 8.62 10.10 -6.96
N GLN A 81 9.12 10.27 -5.75
CA GLN A 81 10.31 9.55 -5.32
C GLN A 81 9.96 8.08 -5.12
N PRO A 82 10.66 7.15 -5.79
CA PRO A 82 10.44 5.73 -5.53
C PRO A 82 10.86 5.43 -4.09
N LEU A 83 10.10 4.57 -3.43
CA LEU A 83 10.55 4.03 -2.15
C LEU A 83 11.81 3.20 -2.37
N SER A 84 12.79 3.33 -1.48
CA SER A 84 13.98 2.47 -1.52
C SER A 84 13.63 1.09 -0.99
N TRP A 85 13.85 0.06 -1.80
CA TRP A 85 13.55 -1.34 -1.47
C TRP A 85 14.58 -2.28 -2.08
N ARG A 86 14.70 -3.49 -1.53
CA ARG A 86 15.60 -4.55 -2.00
C ARG A 86 14.82 -5.81 -2.40
N PRO A 87 15.31 -6.59 -3.38
CA PRO A 87 14.70 -7.87 -3.71
C PRO A 87 14.53 -8.77 -2.48
N GLY A 88 13.31 -9.26 -2.27
CA GLY A 88 12.95 -10.08 -1.11
C GLY A 88 12.31 -9.31 0.05
N ASP A 89 12.35 -7.97 0.06
CA ASP A 89 11.69 -7.18 1.09
C ASP A 89 10.17 -7.45 1.10
N LEU A 90 9.64 -7.69 2.30
CA LEU A 90 8.19 -7.82 2.54
C LEU A 90 7.56 -6.47 2.89
N TRP A 91 8.35 -5.57 3.47
CA TRP A 91 7.93 -4.27 3.97
C TRP A 91 8.96 -3.22 3.60
N VAL A 92 8.48 -2.03 3.25
CA VAL A 92 9.31 -0.84 3.07
C VAL A 92 8.74 0.28 3.93
N TYR A 93 9.61 1.03 4.62
CA TYR A 93 9.17 2.03 5.59
C TYR A 93 9.12 3.40 4.94
N ALA A 94 7.96 4.05 5.03
CA ALA A 94 7.73 5.38 4.53
C ALA A 94 7.41 6.35 5.66
N ASP A 95 7.68 7.63 5.41
CA ASP A 95 7.24 8.70 6.28
C ASP A 95 5.72 8.96 6.09
N PRO A 96 4.94 9.15 7.16
CA PRO A 96 3.52 9.49 7.03
C PRO A 96 3.30 10.79 6.24
N MET A 97 4.25 11.73 6.19
CA MET A 97 4.08 12.98 5.45
C MET A 97 3.89 12.80 3.94
N ILE A 98 4.41 11.69 3.38
CA ILE A 98 4.28 11.37 1.95
C ILE A 98 3.09 10.43 1.65
N LEU A 99 2.27 10.14 2.66
CA LEU A 99 1.14 9.22 2.59
C LEU A 99 -0.14 9.90 3.05
N ASP A 100 -1.21 9.67 2.31
CA ASP A 100 -2.53 10.19 2.64
C ASP A 100 -3.49 9.05 2.96
N PRO A 101 -3.89 8.87 4.23
CA PRO A 101 -4.82 7.83 4.63
C PRO A 101 -6.11 7.94 3.83
N GLN A 102 -6.44 6.88 3.09
CA GLN A 102 -7.72 6.80 2.39
C GLN A 102 -8.68 6.04 3.28
N GLU A 103 -9.63 6.75 3.90
CA GLU A 103 -10.70 6.09 4.64
C GLU A 103 -11.37 5.05 3.73
N VAL A 104 -11.30 3.79 4.15
CA VAL A 104 -12.19 2.77 3.64
C VAL A 104 -13.38 2.83 4.58
N ARG A 105 -14.40 3.62 4.21
CA ARG A 105 -15.69 3.54 4.89
C ARG A 105 -16.11 2.08 4.83
N HIS A 106 -16.03 1.40 5.96
CA HIS A 106 -16.72 0.14 6.15
C HIS A 106 -18.19 0.51 6.08
N TYR A 107 -18.81 0.31 4.91
CA TYR A 107 -20.26 0.20 4.87
C TYR A 107 -20.57 -1.05 5.69
N ALA A 108 -20.99 -0.80 6.93
CA ALA A 108 -21.57 -1.79 7.82
C ALA A 108 -22.90 -2.28 7.24
#